data_AF-A0A0P1EQU4-F1
#
_entry.id   AF-A0A0P1EQU4-F1
#
_cell.length_a   1.000
_cell.length_b   1.000
_cell.length_c   1.000
_cell.angle_alpha   90.00
_cell.angle_beta   90.00
_cell.angle_gamma   90.00
#
_symmetry.space_group_name_H-M   'P 1'
#
loop_
_entity.id
_entity.type
_entity.pdbx_description
1 polymer ?
#
loop_
_entity_poly.entity_id
_entity_poly.type
_entity_poly.pdbx_seq_one_letter_code
_entity_poly.pdbx_strand_id
1 'polypeptide(L)'
;MPRLLNQFELKPTVELDAFKQAWNAFVEHLVKTGLATKGTPLCKRIPASGYDTDEQRDHTLMAVVEFKDQLQADAAWAAIEDRIEPLGALHREVISLVHEPVFTFWSEL
;
A
#
# COMPACT_ATOMS: atom_id res chain seq x y z
N MET A 1 -4.94 -14.98 -8.02
CA MET A 1 -5.24 -14.09 -6.86
C MET A 1 -4.73 -12.66 -7.13
N PRO A 2 -5.56 -11.61 -7.01
CA PRO A 2 -5.11 -10.23 -7.23
C PRO A 2 -4.17 -9.71 -6.13
N ARG A 3 -3.19 -8.90 -6.53
CA ARG A 3 -2.15 -8.33 -5.66
C ARG A 3 -1.90 -6.88 -6.05
N LEU A 4 -1.71 -6.04 -5.04
CA LEU A 4 -1.35 -4.64 -5.17
C LEU A 4 0.03 -4.43 -4.56
N LEU A 5 1.02 -4.07 -5.38
CA LEU A 5 2.30 -3.54 -4.93
C LEU A 5 2.15 -2.05 -4.72
N ASN A 6 2.49 -1.61 -3.52
CA ASN A 6 2.53 -0.23 -3.12
C ASN A 6 4.00 0.17 -3.00
N GLN A 7 4.38 1.25 -3.65
CA GLN A 7 5.72 1.82 -3.63
C GLN A 7 5.63 3.25 -3.13
N PHE A 8 6.40 3.56 -2.10
CA PHE A 8 6.32 4.83 -1.39
C PHE A 8 7.68 5.49 -1.30
N GLU A 9 7.63 6.81 -1.40
CA GLU A 9 8.69 7.70 -0.95
C GLU A 9 8.10 8.63 0.09
N LEU A 10 8.79 8.81 1.21
CA LEU A 10 8.29 9.68 2.28
C LEU A 10 8.47 11.14 1.89
N LYS A 11 7.57 12.01 2.35
CA LYS A 11 7.85 13.45 2.30
C LYS A 11 9.07 13.77 3.19
N PRO A 12 9.88 14.79 2.87
CA PRO A 12 11.15 15.05 3.56
C PRO A 12 11.07 15.24 5.09
N THR A 13 9.92 15.64 5.62
CA THR A 13 9.70 15.89 7.05
C THR A 13 8.99 14.74 7.77
N VAL A 14 8.72 13.63 7.08
CA VAL A 14 7.96 12.50 7.63
C VAL A 14 8.94 11.46 8.18
N GLU A 15 8.79 11.17 9.46
CA GLU A 15 9.52 10.10 10.12
C GLU A 15 8.99 8.73 9.70
N LEU A 16 9.92 7.79 9.45
CA LEU A 16 9.59 6.43 9.02
C LEU A 16 8.64 5.72 9.99
N ASP A 17 8.80 5.92 11.30
CA ASP A 17 7.96 5.25 12.29
C ASP A 17 6.53 5.80 12.31
N ALA A 18 6.33 7.09 12.03
CA ALA A 18 5.00 7.65 11.86
C ALA A 18 4.30 7.04 10.64
N PHE A 19 5.03 6.91 9.52
CA PHE A 19 4.49 6.25 8.32
C PHE A 19 4.18 4.77 8.55
N LYS A 20 5.07 4.02 9.21
CA LYS A 20 4.82 2.61 9.56
C LYS A 20 3.55 2.44 10.40
N GLN A 21 3.31 3.33 11.36
CA GLN A 21 2.10 3.27 12.19
C GLN A 21 0.85 3.49 11.35
N ALA A 22 0.83 4.53 10.50
CA ALA A 22 -0.29 4.80 9.61
C ALA A 22 -0.54 3.64 8.62
N TRP A 23 0.53 3.11 8.02
CA TRP A 23 0.45 1.97 7.10
C TRP A 23 -0.11 0.72 7.78
N ASN A 24 0.39 0.37 8.96
CA ASN A 24 -0.08 -0.79 9.71
C ASN A 24 -1.55 -0.64 10.09
N ALA A 25 -1.97 0.54 10.59
CA ALA A 25 -3.35 0.78 10.94
C ALA A 25 -4.30 0.65 9.72
N PHE A 26 -3.90 1.16 8.57
CA PHE A 26 -4.64 1.02 7.31
C PHE A 26 -4.77 -0.45 6.87
N VAL A 27 -3.66 -1.19 6.82
CA VAL A 27 -3.65 -2.59 6.40
C VAL A 27 -4.39 -3.49 7.38
N GLU A 28 -4.19 -3.29 8.69
CA GLU A 28 -4.93 -4.03 9.73
C GLU A 28 -6.43 -3.81 9.59
N HIS A 29 -6.86 -2.58 9.29
CA HIS A 29 -8.27 -2.29 9.06
C HIS A 29 -8.82 -3.04 7.84
N LEU A 30 -8.13 -2.98 6.70
CA LEU A 30 -8.53 -3.69 5.48
C LEU A 30 -8.70 -5.20 5.72
N VAL A 31 -7.73 -5.82 6.40
CA VAL A 31 -7.78 -7.27 6.69
C VAL A 31 -8.90 -7.58 7.68
N LYS A 32 -9.04 -6.79 8.75
CA LYS A 32 -10.07 -7.00 9.79
C LYS A 32 -11.49 -6.86 9.26
N THR A 33 -11.73 -5.98 8.28
CA THR A 33 -13.05 -5.78 7.67
C THR A 33 -13.31 -6.72 6.48
N GLY A 34 -12.35 -7.57 6.13
CA GLY A 34 -12.48 -8.50 5.00
C GLY A 34 -12.41 -7.80 3.64
N LEU A 35 -11.86 -6.59 3.57
CA LEU A 35 -11.57 -5.85 2.33
C LEU A 35 -10.22 -6.24 1.73
N ALA A 36 -9.35 -6.91 2.48
CA ALA A 36 -8.17 -7.59 1.97
C ALA A 36 -8.01 -8.95 2.65
N THR A 37 -7.33 -9.87 1.99
CA THR A 37 -6.95 -11.16 2.61
C THR A 37 -5.72 -11.00 3.48
N LYS A 38 -4.76 -10.19 3.02
CA LYS A 38 -3.45 -10.06 3.66
C LYS A 38 -2.78 -8.75 3.26
N GLY A 39 -1.97 -8.19 4.16
CA GLY A 39 -0.93 -7.24 3.80
C GLY A 39 0.42 -7.72 4.29
N THR A 40 1.47 -7.47 3.51
CA THR A 40 2.85 -7.76 3.92
C THR A 40 3.37 -6.66 4.84
N PRO A 41 4.40 -6.95 5.66
CA PRO A 41 5.15 -5.91 6.33
C PRO A 41 5.63 -4.84 5.34
N LEU A 42 5.78 -3.61 5.84
CA LEU A 42 6.47 -2.56 5.11
C LEU A 42 7.95 -2.94 4.96
N CYS A 43 8.42 -3.01 3.73
CA CYS A 43 9.77 -3.40 3.36
C CYS A 43 10.57 -2.20 2.85
N LYS A 44 11.89 -2.26 2.98
CA LYS A 44 12.81 -1.34 2.33
C LYS A 44 13.29 -1.93 1.02
N ARG A 45 13.26 -1.14 -0.05
CA ARG A 45 13.84 -1.50 -1.35
C ARG A 45 15.36 -1.60 -1.25
N ILE A 46 15.95 -2.54 -1.99
CA ILE A 46 17.40 -2.73 -2.07
C ILE A 46 17.84 -2.37 -3.50
N PRO A 47 18.11 -1.07 -3.76
CA PRO A 47 18.53 -0.61 -5.08
C PRO A 47 19.90 -1.14 -5.45
N ALA A 48 20.23 -1.06 -6.74
CA ALA A 48 21.52 -1.49 -7.32
C ALA A 48 21.86 -2.98 -7.08
N SER A 49 20.84 -3.81 -6.82
CA SER A 49 20.97 -5.26 -6.89
C SER A 49 20.72 -5.73 -8.32
N GLY A 50 21.29 -6.87 -8.73
CA GLY A 50 20.96 -7.47 -10.02
C GLY A 50 19.48 -7.91 -10.17
N TYR A 51 18.71 -7.82 -9.09
CA TYR A 51 17.27 -8.12 -9.05
C TYR A 51 16.39 -6.86 -9.10
N ASP A 52 16.99 -5.68 -8.98
CA ASP A 52 16.29 -4.39 -9.00
C ASP A 52 16.75 -3.58 -10.21
N THR A 53 16.03 -3.75 -11.32
CA THR A 53 16.34 -3.13 -12.61
C THR A 53 15.51 -1.87 -12.87
N ASP A 54 14.71 -1.41 -11.90
CA ASP A 54 13.90 -0.18 -12.05
C ASP A 54 14.74 1.05 -11.71
N GLU A 55 15.52 1.52 -12.67
CA GLU A 55 16.40 2.69 -12.50
C GLU A 55 15.68 4.04 -12.63
N GLN A 56 14.37 4.03 -12.93
CA GLN A 56 13.61 5.26 -13.17
C GLN A 56 12.91 5.78 -11.92
N ARG A 57 12.56 4.88 -11.01
CA ARG A 57 11.83 5.21 -9.79
C ARG A 57 12.78 5.17 -8.61
N ASP A 58 12.60 6.10 -7.68
CA ASP A 58 13.44 6.20 -6.48
C ASP A 58 12.71 5.75 -5.19
N HIS A 59 11.47 5.24 -5.29
CA HIS A 59 10.70 4.80 -4.12
C HIS A 59 11.47 3.81 -3.25
N THR A 60 11.72 4.19 -2.00
CA THR A 60 12.56 3.41 -1.07
C THR A 60 11.79 2.41 -0.22
N LEU A 61 10.46 2.51 -0.17
CA LEU A 61 9.59 1.66 0.66
C LEU A 61 8.59 0.89 -0.20
N MET A 62 8.31 -0.36 0.18
CA MET A 62 7.44 -1.27 -0.58
C MET A 62 6.55 -2.10 0.35
N ALA A 63 5.32 -2.36 -0.08
CA ALA A 63 4.44 -3.33 0.58
C ALA A 63 3.43 -3.93 -0.39
N VAL A 64 3.03 -5.17 -0.17
CA VAL A 64 2.02 -5.86 -0.97
C VAL A 64 0.73 -6.04 -0.17
N VAL A 65 -0.41 -5.75 -0.80
CA VAL A 65 -1.74 -6.12 -0.32
C VAL A 65 -2.30 -7.19 -1.24
N GLU A 66 -2.82 -8.28 -0.67
CA GLU A 66 -3.39 -9.41 -1.39
C GLU A 66 -4.91 -9.47 -1.19
N PHE A 67 -5.63 -9.71 -2.28
CA PHE A 67 -7.07 -9.85 -2.31
C PHE A 67 -7.42 -11.27 -2.72
N LYS A 68 -8.51 -11.82 -2.17
CA LYS A 68 -9.00 -13.16 -2.50
C LYS A 68 -9.34 -13.27 -3.98
N ASP A 69 -10.08 -12.29 -4.49
CA ASP A 69 -10.61 -12.22 -5.85
C ASP A 69 -10.79 -10.75 -6.27
N GLN A 70 -11.14 -10.54 -7.54
CA GLN A 70 -11.33 -9.19 -8.10
C GLN A 70 -12.45 -8.44 -7.40
N LEU A 71 -13.53 -9.13 -7.00
CA LEU A 71 -14.68 -8.51 -6.32
C LEU A 71 -14.27 -7.92 -4.96
N GLN A 72 -13.40 -8.60 -4.21
CA GLN A 72 -12.87 -8.05 -2.96
C GLN A 72 -12.01 -6.81 -3.20
N ALA A 73 -11.17 -6.82 -4.23
CA ALA A 73 -10.34 -5.66 -4.60
C ALA A 73 -11.20 -4.45 -4.99
N ASP A 74 -12.23 -4.67 -5.82
CA ASP A 74 -13.15 -3.62 -6.25
C ASP A 74 -13.94 -3.06 -5.06
N ALA A 75 -14.38 -3.92 -4.14
CA ALA A 75 -15.07 -3.49 -2.92
C ALA A 75 -14.17 -2.64 -2.00
N ALA A 76 -12.89 -3.01 -1.87
CA ALA A 76 -11.92 -2.22 -1.11
C ALA A 76 -11.70 -0.84 -1.74
N TRP A 77 -11.56 -0.78 -3.06
CA TRP A 77 -11.41 0.50 -3.77
C TRP A 77 -12.66 1.37 -3.65
N ALA A 78 -13.85 0.80 -3.85
CA ALA A 78 -15.11 1.52 -3.67
C ALA A 78 -15.24 2.11 -2.25
N ALA A 79 -14.88 1.35 -1.21
CA ALA A 79 -14.91 1.84 0.16
C ALA A 79 -13.92 3.00 0.41
N ILE A 80 -12.77 3.00 -0.26
CA ILE A 80 -11.79 4.11 -0.24
C ILE A 80 -12.35 5.33 -0.98
N GLU A 81 -12.91 5.14 -2.17
CA GLU A 81 -13.48 6.21 -3.01
C GLU A 81 -14.67 6.89 -2.33
N ASP A 82 -15.57 6.10 -1.75
CA ASP A 82 -16.74 6.55 -0.98
C ASP A 82 -16.38 7.11 0.40
N ARG A 83 -15.10 7.02 0.80
CA ARG A 83 -14.57 7.50 2.09
C ARG A 83 -15.31 6.89 3.28
N ILE A 84 -15.61 5.60 3.22
CA ILE A 84 -16.25 4.87 4.32
C ILE A 84 -15.32 4.91 5.54
N GLU A 85 -15.82 5.40 6.67
CA GLU A 85 -15.00 5.56 7.88
C GLU A 85 -14.96 4.26 8.72
N PRO A 86 -13.82 3.93 9.37
CA PRO A 86 -12.58 4.73 9.46
C PRO A 86 -11.60 4.53 8.30
N LEU A 87 -11.90 3.66 7.32
CA LEU A 87 -11.00 3.34 6.21
C LEU A 87 -10.59 4.58 5.41
N GLY A 88 -11.54 5.48 5.13
CA GLY A 88 -11.31 6.73 4.43
C GLY A 88 -10.27 7.62 5.13
N ALA A 89 -10.37 7.81 6.44
CA ALA A 89 -9.38 8.55 7.22
C ALA A 89 -8.01 7.87 7.20
N LEU A 90 -7.96 6.55 7.41
CA LEU A 90 -6.71 5.77 7.41
C LEU A 90 -5.98 5.85 6.05
N HIS A 91 -6.71 5.72 4.95
CA HIS A 91 -6.15 5.87 3.61
C HIS A 91 -5.58 7.27 3.39
N ARG A 92 -6.34 8.33 3.74
CA ARG A 92 -5.87 9.71 3.61
C ARG A 92 -4.64 9.99 4.46
N GLU A 93 -4.57 9.41 5.65
CA GLU A 93 -3.40 9.51 6.52
C GLU A 93 -2.16 8.96 5.83
N VAL A 94 -2.20 7.72 5.33
CA VAL A 94 -1.11 7.10 4.56
C VAL A 94 -0.70 7.97 3.37
N ILE A 95 -1.65 8.39 2.54
CA ILE A 95 -1.36 9.20 1.34
C ILE A 95 -0.80 10.59 1.69
N SER A 96 -1.19 11.17 2.83
CA SER A 96 -0.70 12.48 3.25
C SER A 96 0.80 12.48 3.61
N LEU A 97 1.37 11.33 3.92
CA LEU A 97 2.74 11.15 4.40
C LEU A 97 3.76 10.87 3.29
N VAL A 98 3.30 10.59 2.07
CA VAL A 98 4.15 10.14 0.96
C VAL A 98 4.15 11.13 -0.20
N HIS A 99 5.19 11.06 -1.02
CA HIS A 99 5.33 11.80 -2.27
C HIS A 99 5.23 10.83 -3.45
N GLU A 100 4.37 11.17 -4.42
CA GLU A 100 4.19 10.43 -5.68
C GLU A 100 4.09 8.89 -5.54
N PRO A 101 3.19 8.34 -4.71
CA PRO A 101 3.10 6.90 -4.52
C PRO A 101 2.76 6.18 -5.83
N VAL A 102 3.36 5.01 -6.04
CA VAL A 102 3.09 4.16 -7.20
C VAL A 102 2.39 2.88 -6.76
N PHE A 103 1.33 2.55 -7.50
CA PHE A 103 0.48 1.39 -7.24
C PHE A 103 0.46 0.51 -8.49
N THR A 104 0.96 -0.72 -8.36
CA THR A 104 0.93 -1.71 -9.45
C THR A 104 0.01 -2.84 -9.06
N PHE A 105 -1.01 -3.12 -9.88
CA PHE A 105 -2.01 -4.15 -9.61
C PHE A 105 -1.95 -5.26 -10.66
N TRP A 106 -1.93 -6.52 -10.22
CA TRP A 106 -1.86 -7.68 -11.11
C TRP A 106 -2.56 -8.90 -10.50
N SER A 107 -2.84 -9.90 -11.33
CA SER A 107 -3.26 -11.23 -10.92
C SER A 107 -2.45 -12.30 -11.65
N GLU A 108 -2.50 -13.53 -11.15
CA GLU A 108 -2.13 -14.70 -11.96
C GLU A 108 -3.03 -14.79 -13.21
N LEU A 109 -2.49 -15.40 -14.25
CA LEU A 109 -3.22 -15.75 -15.48
C LEU A 109 -4.14 -16.96 -15.27
#